data_AF-A0A5N6KAL5-F1
#
_entry.id   AF-A0A5N6KAL5-F1
#
_cell.length_a   1.000
_cell.length_b   1.000
_cell.length_c   1.000
_cell.angle_alpha   90.00
_cell.angle_beta   90.00
_cell.angle_gamma   90.00
#
_symmetry.space_group_name_H-M   'P 1'
#
loop_
_entity.id
_entity.type
_entity.pdbx_description
1 polymer ?
#
loop_
_entity_poly.entity_id
_entity_poly.type
_entity_poly.pdbx_seq_one_letter_code
_entity_poly.pdbx_strand_id
1 'polypeptide(L)'
;MLPEDISKPNSTAIVKKSLSDLGIVLLELCCGQRIEEQPIRQSYLVDGKAHDSTNYLTALEWADAVCEQEPELEPVIKSCMFCIFEEKANWDNPRFTQAVYASVVEPLEKIVANWPNGRNDEPPSVLDVKHKRMMRYIKMAESTT
;
A
#
# COMPACT_ATOMS: atom_id res chain seq x y z
N MET A 1 -33.17 -7.16 27.16
CA MET A 1 -31.71 -7.22 27.36
C MET A 1 -31.18 -8.15 26.28
N LEU A 2 -30.70 -7.59 25.17
CA LEU A 2 -30.05 -8.36 24.10
C LEU A 2 -28.62 -8.68 24.56
N PRO A 3 -28.10 -9.88 24.28
CA PRO A 3 -26.75 -10.22 24.70
C PRO A 3 -25.74 -9.31 24.00
N GLU A 4 -24.85 -8.77 24.80
CA GLU A 4 -23.68 -7.99 24.37
C GLU A 4 -22.90 -8.82 23.36
N ASP A 5 -22.83 -8.32 22.14
CA ASP A 5 -22.03 -8.86 21.05
C ASP A 5 -20.55 -8.62 21.41
N ILE A 6 -19.98 -9.55 22.16
CA ILE A 6 -18.55 -9.60 22.45
C ILE A 6 -17.87 -9.70 21.09
N SER A 7 -17.36 -8.56 20.63
CA SER A 7 -16.86 -8.32 19.28
C SER A 7 -15.93 -9.45 18.85
N LYS A 8 -16.38 -10.26 17.89
CA LYS A 8 -15.51 -11.23 17.23
C LYS A 8 -14.29 -10.48 16.65
N PRO A 9 -13.07 -10.99 16.82
CA PRO A 9 -11.84 -10.39 16.28
C PRO A 9 -11.82 -10.28 14.75
N ASN A 10 -12.82 -10.84 14.06
CA ASN A 10 -12.94 -10.90 12.60
C ASN A 10 -14.14 -10.10 12.07
N SER A 11 -14.49 -8.98 12.71
CA SER A 11 -15.49 -8.09 12.10
C SER A 11 -14.99 -7.61 10.73
N THR A 12 -15.89 -7.46 9.76
CA THR A 12 -15.56 -7.00 8.40
C THR A 12 -14.76 -5.69 8.43
N ALA A 13 -14.97 -4.83 9.41
CA ALA A 13 -14.21 -3.59 9.60
C ALA A 13 -12.74 -3.86 9.98
N ILE A 14 -12.47 -4.82 10.88
CA ILE A 14 -11.10 -5.21 11.26
C ILE A 14 -10.36 -5.79 10.06
N VAL A 15 -11.02 -6.68 9.30
CA VAL A 15 -10.44 -7.29 8.10
C VAL A 15 -10.07 -6.23 7.07
N LYS A 16 -11.01 -5.33 6.74
CA LYS A 16 -10.77 -4.22 5.82
C LYS A 16 -9.65 -3.31 6.30
N LYS A 17 -9.64 -2.94 7.58
CA LYS A 17 -8.58 -2.12 8.16
C LYS A 17 -7.22 -2.80 8.01
N SER A 18 -7.10 -4.09 8.33
CA SER A 18 -5.83 -4.82 8.22
C SER A 18 -5.31 -4.88 6.77
N LEU A 19 -6.21 -4.99 5.79
CA LEU A 19 -5.85 -4.93 4.37
C LEU A 19 -5.46 -3.52 3.93
N SER A 20 -6.19 -2.49 4.36
CA SER A 20 -5.82 -1.11 4.07
C SER A 20 -4.46 -0.74 4.69
N ASP A 21 -4.20 -1.15 5.93
CA ASP A 21 -2.90 -0.96 6.59
C ASP A 21 -1.78 -1.65 5.81
N LEU A 22 -2.01 -2.88 5.30
CA LEU A 22 -1.06 -3.57 4.41
C LEU A 22 -0.81 -2.79 3.11
N GLY A 23 -1.86 -2.27 2.48
CA GLY A 23 -1.75 -1.44 1.27
C GLY A 23 -0.90 -0.19 1.51
N ILE A 24 -1.05 0.46 2.67
CA ILE A 24 -0.22 1.61 3.08
C ILE A 24 1.24 1.19 3.21
N VAL A 25 1.53 0.09 3.92
CA VAL A 25 2.91 -0.39 4.10
C VAL A 25 3.55 -0.72 2.74
N LEU A 26 2.83 -1.36 1.83
CA LEU A 26 3.33 -1.64 0.48
C LEU A 26 3.64 -0.35 -0.30
N LEU A 27 2.82 0.68 -0.16
CA LEU A 27 3.04 1.98 -0.79
C LEU A 27 4.26 2.71 -0.18
N GLU A 28 4.42 2.67 1.14
CA GLU A 28 5.59 3.21 1.84
C GLU A 28 6.88 2.52 1.40
N LEU A 29 6.86 1.19 1.28
CA LEU A 29 7.99 0.38 0.82
C LEU A 29 8.33 0.67 -0.65
N CYS A 30 7.31 0.75 -1.51
CA CYS A 30 7.46 1.13 -2.91
C CYS A 30 8.12 2.51 -3.03
N CYS A 31 7.78 3.43 -2.12
CA CYS A 31 8.26 4.79 -2.19
C CYS A 31 9.55 5.09 -1.40
N GLY A 32 9.89 4.27 -0.42
CA GLY A 32 10.92 4.58 0.57
C GLY A 32 10.61 5.83 1.41
N GLN A 33 9.33 6.11 1.64
CA GLN A 33 8.84 7.28 2.38
C GLN A 33 7.69 6.88 3.29
N ARG A 34 7.57 7.54 4.44
CA ARG A 34 6.46 7.30 5.36
C ARG A 34 5.20 8.02 4.91
N ILE A 35 4.04 7.49 5.25
CA ILE A 35 2.76 8.13 4.97
C ILE A 35 2.64 9.47 5.74
N GLU A 36 3.19 9.56 6.95
CA GLU A 36 3.18 10.78 7.77
C GLU A 36 3.99 11.93 7.18
N GLU A 37 4.95 11.61 6.30
CA GLU A 37 5.84 12.58 5.66
C GLU A 37 5.29 13.09 4.32
N GLN A 38 4.18 12.53 3.83
CA GLN A 38 3.60 12.92 2.56
C GLN A 38 3.01 14.33 2.63
N PRO A 39 3.40 15.26 1.74
CA PRO A 39 2.86 16.63 1.74
C PRO A 39 1.33 16.67 1.61
N ILE A 40 0.75 15.74 0.84
CA ILE A 40 -0.70 15.66 0.58
C ILE A 40 -1.48 15.36 1.87
N ARG A 41 -0.83 14.76 2.88
CA ARG A 41 -1.44 14.43 4.17
C ARG A 41 -2.04 15.64 4.87
N GLN A 42 -1.49 16.84 4.62
CA GLN A 42 -1.99 18.08 5.23
C GLN A 42 -3.43 18.39 4.82
N SER A 43 -3.86 17.96 3.64
CA SER A 43 -5.25 18.08 3.17
C SER A 43 -6.23 17.22 3.98
N TYR A 44 -5.72 16.22 4.70
CA TYR A 44 -6.51 15.24 5.45
C TYR A 44 -6.39 15.36 6.97
N LEU A 45 -5.84 16.49 7.45
CA LEU A 45 -5.83 16.82 8.87
C LEU A 45 -7.07 17.63 9.24
N VAL A 46 -7.57 17.41 10.44
CA VAL A 46 -8.61 18.23 11.05
C VAL A 46 -7.95 19.03 12.18
N ASP A 47 -8.00 20.37 12.08
CA ASP A 47 -7.33 21.28 13.02
C ASP A 47 -5.83 20.98 13.19
N GLY A 48 -5.16 20.57 12.10
CA GLY A 48 -3.74 20.20 12.10
C GLY A 48 -3.44 18.87 12.80
N LYS A 49 -4.45 18.07 13.15
CA LYS A 49 -4.29 16.76 13.79
C LYS A 49 -4.81 15.65 12.90
N ALA A 50 -4.18 14.48 13.03
CA ALA A 50 -4.60 13.27 12.36
C ALA A 50 -5.83 12.67 13.07
N HIS A 51 -6.68 12.02 12.29
CA HIS A 51 -7.80 11.20 12.75
C HIS A 51 -7.74 9.82 12.08
N ASP A 52 -8.65 8.93 12.45
CA ASP A 52 -8.61 7.50 12.08
C ASP A 52 -8.52 7.25 10.57
N SER A 53 -9.07 8.15 9.74
CA SER A 53 -9.07 8.02 8.28
C SER A 53 -7.95 8.81 7.58
N THR A 54 -7.18 9.63 8.31
CA THR A 54 -6.15 10.50 7.69
C THR A 54 -5.18 9.68 6.85
N ASN A 55 -4.62 8.61 7.40
CA ASN A 55 -3.62 7.80 6.69
C ASN A 55 -4.26 7.05 5.49
N TYR A 56 -5.50 6.57 5.62
CA TYR A 56 -6.21 5.93 4.52
C TYR A 56 -6.48 6.89 3.35
N LEU A 57 -6.99 8.09 3.64
CA LEU A 57 -7.28 9.10 2.60
C LEU A 57 -5.99 9.61 1.94
N THR A 58 -4.94 9.80 2.73
CA THR A 58 -3.61 10.14 2.20
C THR A 58 -3.11 9.03 1.27
N ALA A 59 -3.22 7.77 1.67
CA ALA A 59 -2.75 6.66 0.85
C ALA A 59 -3.57 6.48 -0.43
N LEU A 60 -4.87 6.78 -0.38
CA LEU A 60 -5.75 6.73 -1.56
C LEU A 60 -5.26 7.66 -2.67
N GLU A 61 -5.06 8.95 -2.35
CA GLU A 61 -4.57 9.92 -3.33
C GLU A 61 -3.09 9.67 -3.70
N TRP A 62 -2.28 9.23 -2.74
CA TRP A 62 -0.86 8.94 -3.01
C TRP A 62 -0.67 7.74 -3.92
N ALA A 63 -1.51 6.70 -3.77
CA ALA A 63 -1.47 5.52 -4.63
C ALA A 63 -1.72 5.89 -6.09
N ASP A 64 -2.68 6.78 -6.38
CA ASP A 64 -2.95 7.20 -7.75
C ASP A 64 -1.73 7.89 -8.39
N ALA A 65 -0.96 8.68 -7.63
CA ALA A 65 0.24 9.34 -8.13
C ALA A 65 1.46 8.42 -8.33
N VAL A 66 1.56 7.33 -7.56
CA VAL A 66 2.74 6.44 -7.56
C VAL A 66 2.53 5.20 -8.43
N CYS A 67 1.31 4.65 -8.44
CA CYS A 67 1.00 3.42 -9.16
C CYS A 67 1.26 3.52 -10.66
N GLU A 68 1.10 4.71 -11.26
CA GLU A 68 1.45 4.96 -12.67
C GLU A 68 2.92 4.64 -13.00
N GLN A 69 3.81 4.70 -12.00
CA GLN A 69 5.24 4.48 -12.19
C GLN A 69 5.66 3.02 -11.95
N GLU A 70 4.83 2.24 -11.25
CA GLU A 70 5.11 0.85 -10.85
C GLU A 70 3.87 -0.03 -11.15
N PRO A 71 3.59 -0.27 -12.45
CA PRO A 71 2.32 -0.89 -12.89
C PRO A 71 2.13 -2.33 -12.39
N GLU A 72 3.21 -3.02 -12.01
CA GLU A 72 3.14 -4.37 -11.44
C GLU A 72 2.64 -4.37 -9.99
N LEU A 73 2.94 -3.30 -9.23
CA LEU A 73 2.53 -3.16 -7.82
C LEU A 73 1.14 -2.53 -7.66
N GLU A 74 0.71 -1.72 -8.63
CA GLU A 74 -0.61 -1.08 -8.64
C GLU A 74 -1.78 -2.04 -8.31
N PRO A 75 -1.98 -3.16 -9.04
CA PRO A 75 -3.13 -4.03 -8.79
C PRO A 75 -3.08 -4.67 -7.38
N VAL A 76 -1.88 -4.92 -6.86
CA VAL A 76 -1.67 -5.48 -5.52
C VAL A 76 -2.07 -4.47 -4.45
N ILE A 77 -1.54 -3.25 -4.53
CA ILE A 77 -1.81 -2.16 -3.58
C ILE A 77 -3.30 -1.82 -3.60
N LYS A 78 -3.91 -1.66 -4.78
CA LYS A 78 -5.34 -1.36 -4.91
C LYS A 78 -6.22 -2.49 -4.37
N SER A 79 -5.88 -3.75 -4.61
CA SER A 79 -6.62 -4.89 -4.03
C SER A 79 -6.63 -4.85 -2.50
N CYS A 80 -5.49 -4.49 -1.88
CA CYS A 80 -5.39 -4.31 -0.43
C CYS A 80 -6.21 -3.11 0.07
N MET A 81 -5.99 -1.92 -0.50
CA MET A 81 -6.62 -0.69 0.00
C MET A 81 -8.15 -0.71 -0.11
N PHE A 82 -8.67 -1.18 -1.25
CA PHE A 82 -10.10 -1.17 -1.52
C PHE A 82 -10.81 -2.47 -1.10
N CYS A 83 -10.05 -3.49 -0.69
CA CYS A 83 -10.58 -4.81 -0.35
C CYS A 83 -11.45 -5.38 -1.50
N ILE A 84 -10.94 -5.33 -2.73
CA ILE A 84 -11.67 -5.79 -3.94
C ILE A 84 -11.44 -7.29 -4.10
N PHE A 85 -12.27 -8.08 -3.41
CA PHE A 85 -12.27 -9.53 -3.50
C PHE A 85 -13.71 -10.02 -3.74
N GLU A 86 -13.86 -11.13 -4.47
CA GLU A 86 -15.18 -11.70 -4.77
C GLU A 86 -15.95 -12.10 -3.49
N GLU A 87 -15.22 -12.56 -2.49
CA GLU A 87 -15.76 -13.03 -1.22
C GLU A 87 -15.85 -11.90 -0.19
N LYS A 88 -16.86 -11.96 0.68
CA LYS A 88 -17.01 -10.99 1.77
C LYS A 88 -15.81 -11.06 2.71
N ALA A 89 -15.30 -9.88 3.09
CA ALA A 89 -14.14 -9.77 3.96
C ALA A 89 -14.33 -10.49 5.31
N ASN A 90 -13.59 -11.57 5.48
CA ASN A 90 -13.59 -12.44 6.65
C ASN A 90 -12.33 -13.34 6.63
N TRP A 91 -11.42 -13.17 7.58
CA TRP A 91 -10.23 -14.01 7.69
C TRP A 91 -10.52 -15.49 8.01
N ASP A 92 -11.69 -15.80 8.59
CA ASP A 92 -12.11 -17.19 8.83
C ASP A 92 -12.71 -17.86 7.59
N ASN A 93 -12.93 -17.12 6.49
CA ASN A 93 -13.45 -17.68 5.24
C ASN A 93 -12.28 -18.15 4.35
N PRO A 94 -12.10 -19.46 4.12
CA PRO A 94 -11.00 -19.98 3.31
C PRO A 94 -10.99 -19.47 1.87
N ARG A 95 -12.18 -19.17 1.32
CA ARG A 95 -12.28 -18.61 -0.03
C ARG A 95 -11.80 -17.17 -0.10
N PHE A 96 -12.11 -16.39 0.94
CA PHE A 96 -11.60 -15.03 1.06
C PHE A 96 -10.09 -15.02 1.24
N THR A 97 -9.54 -15.84 2.14
CA THR A 97 -8.09 -15.94 2.34
C THR A 97 -7.37 -16.40 1.07
N GLN A 98 -7.97 -17.34 0.32
CA GLN A 98 -7.42 -17.78 -0.97
C GLN A 98 -7.44 -16.66 -2.02
N ALA A 99 -8.52 -15.87 -2.07
CA ALA A 99 -8.60 -14.72 -2.96
C ALA A 99 -7.53 -13.66 -2.61
N VAL A 100 -7.33 -13.37 -1.32
CA VAL A 100 -6.24 -12.49 -0.86
C VAL A 100 -4.89 -13.05 -1.27
N TYR A 101 -4.64 -14.34 -1.06
CA TYR A 101 -3.39 -14.98 -1.46
C TYR A 101 -3.12 -14.83 -2.97
N ALA A 102 -4.10 -15.19 -3.81
CA ALA A 102 -3.97 -15.15 -5.27
C ALA A 102 -3.80 -13.73 -5.83
N SER A 103 -4.46 -12.73 -5.24
CA SER A 103 -4.43 -11.35 -5.73
C SER A 103 -3.35 -10.47 -5.11
N VAL A 104 -2.80 -10.86 -3.95
CA VAL A 104 -1.80 -10.06 -3.22
C VAL A 104 -0.49 -10.81 -3.05
N VAL A 105 -0.52 -12.01 -2.48
CA VAL A 105 0.71 -12.73 -2.11
C VAL A 105 1.43 -13.29 -3.35
N GLU A 106 0.74 -14.05 -4.22
CA GLU A 106 1.39 -14.62 -5.40
C GLU A 106 1.99 -13.56 -6.34
N PRO A 107 1.34 -12.41 -6.62
CA PRO A 107 1.95 -11.35 -7.41
C PRO A 107 3.19 -10.75 -6.73
N LEU A 108 3.14 -10.51 -5.41
CA LEU A 108 4.29 -10.01 -4.66
C LEU A 108 5.47 -10.97 -4.72
N GLU A 109 5.24 -12.29 -4.58
CA GLU A 109 6.29 -13.30 -4.70
C GLU A 109 6.96 -13.25 -6.08
N LYS A 110 6.19 -13.08 -7.16
CA LYS A 110 6.71 -12.95 -8.52
C LYS A 110 7.54 -11.67 -8.69
N ILE A 111 7.05 -10.54 -8.18
CA ILE A 111 7.76 -9.26 -8.22
C ILE A 111 9.10 -9.36 -7.47
N VAL A 112 9.09 -9.94 -6.26
CA VAL A 112 10.29 -10.13 -5.44
C VAL A 112 11.27 -11.10 -6.10
N ALA A 113 10.80 -12.19 -6.70
CA ALA A 113 11.65 -13.14 -7.42
C ALA A 113 12.34 -12.51 -8.64
N ASN A 114 11.68 -11.54 -9.28
CA ASN A 114 12.22 -10.78 -10.40
C ASN A 114 13.06 -9.56 -9.97
N TRP A 115 13.10 -9.27 -8.66
CA TRP A 115 14.03 -8.28 -8.14
C TRP A 115 15.45 -8.76 -8.46
N PRO A 116 16.33 -7.91 -9.01
CA PRO A 116 17.70 -8.30 -9.30
C PRO A 116 18.40 -8.78 -8.02
N ASN A 117 18.48 -10.10 -7.86
CA ASN A 117 19.18 -10.76 -6.77
C ASN A 117 20.69 -10.58 -6.98
N GLY A 118 21.28 -9.67 -6.20
CA GLY A 118 22.73 -9.53 -6.05
C GLY A 118 23.40 -8.55 -7.01
N ARG A 119 23.63 -7.32 -6.55
CA ARG A 119 25.03 -6.91 -6.46
C ARG A 119 25.51 -7.44 -5.11
N ASN A 120 26.62 -8.17 -5.09
CA ASN A 120 27.36 -8.45 -3.86
C ASN A 120 28.08 -7.20 -3.32
N ASP A 121 27.66 -6.02 -3.75
CA ASP A 121 28.03 -4.74 -3.19
C ASP A 121 26.82 -4.32 -2.36
N GLU A 122 27.06 -4.10 -1.07
CA GLU A 122 26.26 -3.36 -0.07
C GLU A 122 24.83 -2.95 -0.49
N PRO A 123 23.79 -3.21 0.34
CA PRO A 123 22.42 -2.80 0.01
C PRO A 123 22.43 -1.35 -0.48
N PRO A 124 21.87 -1.05 -1.67
CA PRO A 124 21.96 0.28 -2.24
C PRO A 124 21.46 1.24 -1.19
N SER A 125 22.29 2.23 -0.87
CA SER A 125 21.98 3.14 0.20
C SER A 125 20.59 3.75 -0.06
N VAL A 126 19.84 4.08 0.98
CA VAL A 126 18.55 4.77 0.83
C VAL A 126 18.70 6.02 -0.08
N LEU A 127 19.90 6.60 -0.10
CA LEU A 127 20.30 7.67 -1.02
C LEU A 127 20.37 7.22 -2.49
N ASP A 128 20.85 6.02 -2.82
CA ASP A 128 20.90 5.50 -4.20
C ASP A 128 19.52 5.22 -4.78
N VAL A 129 18.61 4.68 -3.96
CA VAL A 129 17.21 4.47 -4.37
C VAL A 129 16.52 5.81 -4.58
N LYS A 130 16.68 6.75 -3.64
CA LYS A 130 16.17 8.12 -3.76
C LYS A 130 16.78 8.85 -4.95
N HIS A 131 18.08 8.68 -5.23
CA HIS A 131 18.78 9.32 -6.34
C HIS A 131 18.35 8.76 -7.70
N LYS A 132 18.25 7.42 -7.85
CA LYS A 132 17.70 6.82 -9.08
C LYS A 132 16.26 7.27 -9.33
N ARG A 133 15.46 7.40 -8.27
CA ARG A 133 14.08 7.89 -8.36
C ARG A 133 14.02 9.38 -8.72
N MET A 134 14.85 10.22 -8.10
CA MET A 134 14.97 11.65 -8.43
C MET A 134 15.46 11.88 -9.86
N MET A 135 16.42 11.09 -10.33
CA MET A 135 16.89 11.14 -11.72
C MET A 135 15.82 10.72 -12.73
N ARG A 136 14.92 9.78 -12.38
CA ARG A 136 13.74 9.49 -13.20
C ARG A 136 12.77 10.67 -13.24
N TYR A 137 12.50 11.31 -12.10
CA TYR A 137 11.65 12.52 -12.03
C TYR A 137 12.20 13.68 -12.89
N ILE A 138 13.51 13.95 -12.81
CA ILE A 138 14.17 14.99 -13.62
C ILE A 138 14.05 14.68 -15.10
N LYS A 139 14.33 13.43 -15.50
CA LYS A 139 14.21 13.00 -16.90
C LYS A 139 12.77 13.13 -17.45
N MET A 140 11.76 12.93 -16.61
CA MET A 140 10.34 13.09 -16.99
C MET A 140 9.96 14.57 -17.15
N ALA A 141 10.42 15.44 -16.25
CA ALA A 141 10.19 16.88 -16.35
C ALA A 141 10.83 17.47 -17.62
N GLU A 142 12.01 16.97 -18.02
CA GLU A 142 12.70 17.39 -19.24
C GLU A 142 12.03 16.88 -20.54
N SER A 143 11.25 15.80 -20.49
CA SER A 143 10.56 15.22 -21.66
C SER A 143 9.20 15.87 -21.97
N THR A 144 8.77 16.84 -21.17
CA THR A 144 7.49 17.54 -21.31
C THR A 144 7.66 18.97 -21.85
N THR A 145 8.85 19.31 -22.35
CA THR A 145 9.19 20.60 -22.98
C THR A 145 9.65 20.37 -24.42
#